data_AF-A0A3N6BS03-F1
#
_entry.id   AF-A0A3N6BS03-F1
#
_cell.length_a   1.000
_cell.length_b   1.000
_cell.length_c   1.000
_cell.angle_alpha   90.00
_cell.angle_beta   90.00
_cell.angle_gamma   90.00
#
_symmetry.space_group_name_H-M   'P 1'
#
loop_
_entity.id
_entity.type
_entity.pdbx_description
1 polymer ?
#
loop_
_entity_poly.entity_id
_entity_poly.type
_entity_poly.pdbx_seq_one_letter_code
_entity_poly.pdbx_strand_id
1 'polypeptide(L)'
;MASARREIRPGRNTAEDQMKKQELSARWLTPPTGGALPSILDLFRQEGSVSVGDSPFGLLHGLADFRGLPLTELRRLRSLQIRGIDLSGANLARLNIENCVFENVNFEQADLTNVGDFGNAFEDCRFLRASFGAAVLGYSGTRYNGCLFDRTRFARTLLVRPEFSGCRFLDCHLKNIDFNGSSFDHCAFAGRLDDVWFRGGFPLPVDTEKYGAARPNTMTGVSFCDASLSGITFSDRCDLSTIVLPREGHYRLYSGWKKRLEGLEKVIEAWPDSERREADIFVAAYMVHAAKQEWYLVNCDEIIQEYRGSVGRKIIDGLGAPDRVSPQVN
;
A
#
# COMPACT_ATOMS: atom_id res chain seq x y z
N MET A 1 2.24 6.54 35.40
CA MET A 1 1.92 5.10 35.53
C MET A 1 2.32 4.42 34.23
N ALA A 2 3.36 3.60 34.28
CA ALA A 2 3.92 2.94 33.10
C ALA A 2 3.01 1.79 32.66
N SER A 3 2.52 1.84 31.41
CA SER A 3 1.75 0.77 30.79
C SER A 3 2.72 -0.34 30.35
N ALA A 4 2.59 -1.51 30.96
CA ALA A 4 3.41 -2.68 30.68
C ALA A 4 3.12 -3.20 29.27
N ARG A 5 4.14 -3.20 28.40
CA ARG A 5 4.16 -3.97 27.16
C ARG A 5 4.05 -5.45 27.53
N ARG A 6 2.89 -6.07 27.26
CA ARG A 6 2.76 -7.53 27.23
C ARG A 6 3.54 -8.02 26.01
N GLU A 7 4.75 -8.49 26.23
CA GLU A 7 5.45 -9.34 25.26
C GLU A 7 4.62 -10.59 25.03
N ILE A 8 4.10 -10.74 23.82
CA ILE A 8 3.53 -11.98 23.32
C ILE A 8 4.73 -12.92 23.15
N ARG A 9 4.90 -13.87 24.08
CA ARG A 9 5.89 -14.93 23.93
C ARG A 9 5.54 -15.73 22.67
N PRO A 10 6.48 -15.98 21.75
CA PRO A 10 6.21 -16.87 20.63
C PRO A 10 5.87 -18.26 21.17
N GLY A 11 4.72 -18.79 20.71
CA GLY A 11 4.33 -20.17 20.97
C GLY A 11 5.42 -21.13 20.50
N ARG A 12 5.43 -22.35 21.06
CA ARG A 12 6.40 -23.40 20.70
C ARG A 12 6.36 -23.62 19.18
N ASN A 13 7.45 -23.26 18.50
CA ASN A 13 7.69 -23.51 17.08
C ASN A 13 7.74 -25.02 16.84
N THR A 14 6.73 -25.58 16.18
CA THR A 14 6.72 -26.99 15.77
C THR A 14 7.53 -27.19 14.48
N ALA A 15 7.88 -28.44 14.14
CA ALA A 15 8.53 -28.73 12.85
C ALA A 15 7.63 -28.33 11.65
N GLU A 16 6.30 -28.39 11.83
CA GLU A 16 5.30 -27.95 10.86
C GLU A 16 5.28 -26.42 10.66
N ASP A 17 5.73 -25.65 11.65
CA ASP A 17 5.91 -24.19 11.55
C ASP A 17 7.16 -23.79 10.77
N GLN A 18 8.12 -24.71 10.62
CA GLN A 18 9.44 -24.45 10.01
C GLN A 18 9.58 -24.98 8.58
N MET A 19 8.51 -25.54 8.00
CA MET A 19 8.55 -26.06 6.64
C MET A 19 8.93 -24.97 5.64
N LYS A 20 9.88 -25.28 4.76
CA LYS A 20 10.26 -24.36 3.67
C LYS A 20 9.14 -24.32 2.63
N LYS A 21 9.01 -23.19 1.93
CA LYS A 21 8.02 -23.01 0.84
C LYS A 21 7.99 -24.18 -0.16
N GLN A 22 9.16 -24.73 -0.51
CA GLN A 22 9.26 -25.89 -1.42
C GLN A 22 8.64 -27.17 -0.84
N GLU A 23 8.81 -27.41 0.46
CA GLU A 23 8.23 -28.57 1.15
C GLU A 23 6.71 -28.42 1.27
N LEU A 24 6.24 -27.21 1.58
CA LEU A 24 4.80 -26.89 1.63
C LEU A 24 4.13 -27.10 0.27
N SER A 25 4.78 -26.78 -0.84
CA SER A 25 4.22 -27.07 -2.17
C SER A 25 4.33 -28.55 -2.53
N ALA A 26 5.44 -29.22 -2.21
CA ALA A 26 5.66 -30.63 -2.55
C ALA A 26 4.64 -31.56 -1.90
N ARG A 27 4.17 -31.26 -0.68
CA ARG A 27 3.18 -32.09 0.03
C ARG A 27 1.83 -32.23 -0.68
N TRP A 28 1.51 -31.31 -1.59
CA TRP A 28 0.32 -31.37 -2.45
C TRP A 28 0.46 -32.34 -3.61
N LEU A 29 1.66 -32.85 -3.87
CA LEU A 29 1.97 -33.74 -4.99
C LEU A 29 2.38 -35.15 -4.53
N THR A 30 2.73 -35.32 -3.25
CA THR A 30 3.18 -36.60 -2.69
C THR A 30 2.07 -37.30 -1.90
N PRO A 31 1.97 -38.64 -1.93
CA PRO A 31 1.07 -39.39 -1.05
C PRO A 31 1.32 -39.11 0.45
N PRO A 32 0.28 -39.18 1.30
CA PRO A 32 -1.10 -39.55 0.96
C PRO A 32 -1.95 -38.38 0.43
N THR A 33 -1.50 -37.14 0.59
CA THR A 33 -2.30 -35.93 0.31
C THR A 33 -2.32 -35.51 -1.15
N GLY A 34 -1.39 -35.99 -1.97
CA GLY A 34 -1.39 -35.75 -3.42
C GLY A 34 -2.68 -36.17 -4.13
N GLY A 35 -3.41 -37.15 -3.59
CA GLY A 35 -4.71 -37.56 -4.12
C GLY A 35 -5.84 -36.54 -3.88
N ALA A 36 -5.70 -35.65 -2.89
CA ALA A 36 -6.72 -34.65 -2.58
C ALA A 36 -6.63 -33.40 -3.46
N LEU A 37 -5.46 -33.10 -4.05
CA LEU A 37 -5.23 -31.86 -4.80
C LEU A 37 -6.25 -31.64 -5.94
N PRO A 38 -6.59 -32.62 -6.79
CA PRO A 38 -7.58 -32.41 -7.85
C PRO A 38 -8.94 -31.94 -7.30
N SER A 39 -9.43 -32.57 -6.23
CA SER A 39 -10.69 -32.19 -5.58
C SER A 39 -10.60 -30.80 -4.95
N ILE A 40 -9.47 -30.45 -4.33
CA ILE A 40 -9.25 -29.09 -3.80
C ILE A 40 -9.23 -28.06 -4.94
N LEU A 41 -8.54 -28.33 -6.04
CA LEU A 41 -8.54 -27.42 -7.19
C LEU A 41 -9.95 -27.26 -7.77
N ASP A 42 -10.77 -28.31 -7.78
CA ASP A 42 -12.18 -28.22 -8.20
C ASP A 42 -13.01 -27.33 -7.27
N LEU A 43 -12.77 -27.34 -5.96
CA LEU A 43 -13.41 -26.40 -5.02
C LEU A 43 -13.09 -24.95 -5.40
N PHE A 44 -11.84 -24.65 -5.76
CA PHE A 44 -11.41 -23.31 -6.17
C PHE A 44 -11.84 -22.92 -7.60
N ARG A 45 -12.30 -23.88 -8.43
CA ARG A 45 -12.88 -23.61 -9.76
C ARG A 45 -14.34 -23.17 -9.69
N GLN A 46 -15.05 -23.60 -8.65
CA GLN A 46 -16.48 -23.40 -8.51
C GLN A 46 -16.79 -22.10 -7.77
N GLU A 47 -18.01 -21.59 -7.92
CA GLU A 47 -18.52 -20.52 -7.05
C GLU A 47 -19.01 -21.17 -5.75
N GLY A 48 -18.82 -20.50 -4.61
CA GLY A 48 -19.21 -21.06 -3.32
C GLY A 48 -18.29 -20.63 -2.19
N SER A 49 -18.10 -21.51 -1.21
CA SER A 49 -17.27 -21.25 -0.03
C SER A 49 -16.16 -22.28 0.12
N VAL A 50 -14.98 -21.82 0.53
CA VAL A 50 -13.88 -22.67 1.00
C VAL A 50 -13.68 -22.39 2.49
N SER A 51 -13.68 -23.46 3.28
CA SER A 51 -13.77 -23.41 4.73
C SER A 51 -12.83 -24.41 5.41
N VAL A 52 -12.89 -24.45 6.74
CA VAL A 52 -12.05 -25.31 7.58
C VAL A 52 -12.16 -26.80 7.23
N GLY A 53 -13.36 -27.28 6.93
CA GLY A 53 -13.60 -28.71 6.65
C GLY A 53 -12.98 -29.20 5.35
N ASP A 54 -12.58 -28.28 4.47
CA ASP A 54 -12.08 -28.60 3.14
C ASP A 54 -10.57 -28.92 3.13
N SER A 55 -9.83 -28.57 4.20
CA SER A 55 -8.38 -28.84 4.24
C SER A 55 -8.10 -30.32 4.54
N PRO A 56 -7.29 -31.02 3.72
CA PRO A 56 -6.83 -32.37 4.03
C PRO A 56 -5.74 -32.40 5.12
N PHE A 57 -5.26 -31.23 5.57
CA PHE A 57 -4.22 -31.07 6.58
C PHE A 57 -4.78 -30.60 7.94
N GLY A 58 -6.09 -30.36 8.03
CA GLY A 58 -6.74 -29.92 9.24
C GLY A 58 -6.45 -28.46 9.60
N LEU A 59 -6.37 -28.18 10.90
CA LEU A 59 -6.20 -26.83 11.44
C LEU A 59 -4.77 -26.62 11.94
N LEU A 60 -4.20 -25.45 11.62
CA LEU A 60 -2.97 -24.96 12.20
C LEU A 60 -3.16 -23.51 12.66
N HIS A 61 -2.79 -23.21 13.91
CA HIS A 61 -2.98 -21.88 14.55
C HIS A 61 -4.41 -21.30 14.41
N GLY A 62 -5.42 -22.19 14.37
CA GLY A 62 -6.82 -21.80 14.23
C GLY A 62 -7.28 -21.51 12.80
N LEU A 63 -6.43 -21.71 11.79
CA LEU A 63 -6.76 -21.58 10.37
C LEU A 63 -6.72 -22.94 9.67
N ALA A 64 -7.56 -23.10 8.64
CA ALA A 64 -7.51 -24.28 7.78
C ALA A 64 -6.18 -24.32 7.02
N ASP A 65 -5.41 -25.39 7.13
CA ASP A 65 -4.07 -25.45 6.55
C ASP A 65 -4.15 -25.71 5.04
N PHE A 66 -4.08 -24.65 4.24
CA PHE A 66 -3.93 -24.70 2.78
C PHE A 66 -2.53 -24.25 2.33
N ARG A 67 -1.54 -24.29 3.24
CA ARG A 67 -0.21 -23.76 2.96
C ARG A 67 0.44 -24.47 1.79
N GLY A 68 1.12 -23.69 0.95
CA GLY A 68 1.81 -24.17 -0.25
C GLY A 68 0.91 -24.56 -1.42
N LEU A 69 -0.41 -24.36 -1.33
CA LEU A 69 -1.37 -24.76 -2.37
C LEU A 69 -0.97 -24.21 -3.76
N PRO A 70 -0.72 -25.08 -4.75
CA PRO A 70 -0.36 -24.65 -6.09
C PRO A 70 -1.61 -24.36 -6.93
N LEU A 71 -2.04 -23.09 -6.99
CA LEU A 71 -3.20 -22.68 -7.80
C LEU A 71 -2.81 -22.28 -9.24
N THR A 72 -1.57 -22.54 -9.67
CA THR A 72 -1.05 -22.10 -10.98
C THR A 72 -1.73 -22.73 -12.20
N GLU A 73 -2.45 -23.85 -12.01
CA GLU A 73 -3.25 -24.48 -13.08
C GLU A 73 -4.58 -23.78 -13.29
N LEU A 74 -5.04 -23.00 -12.31
CA LEU A 74 -6.24 -22.19 -12.45
C LEU A 74 -5.89 -20.93 -13.23
N ARG A 75 -6.84 -20.45 -14.03
CA ARG A 75 -6.74 -19.12 -14.67
C ARG A 75 -7.51 -18.06 -13.92
N ARG A 76 -8.50 -18.47 -13.13
CA ARG A 76 -9.47 -17.58 -12.53
C ARG A 76 -10.05 -18.17 -11.26
N LEU A 77 -10.29 -17.30 -10.27
CA LEU A 77 -11.17 -17.54 -9.12
C LEU A 77 -12.37 -16.60 -9.25
N ARG A 78 -13.59 -17.09 -9.01
CA ARG A 78 -14.81 -16.28 -9.17
C ARG A 78 -15.80 -16.52 -8.03
N SER A 79 -16.34 -15.45 -7.46
CA SER A 79 -17.45 -15.51 -6.51
C SER A 79 -17.22 -16.47 -5.32
N LEU A 80 -15.95 -16.64 -4.90
CA LEU A 80 -15.59 -17.50 -3.79
C LEU A 80 -15.66 -16.75 -2.46
N GLN A 81 -16.11 -17.45 -1.42
CA GLN A 81 -16.08 -17.01 -0.04
C GLN A 81 -15.03 -17.83 0.70
N ILE A 82 -13.87 -17.24 0.96
CA ILE A 82 -12.71 -17.92 1.52
C ILE A 82 -12.46 -17.36 2.91
N ARG A 83 -12.72 -18.15 3.96
CA ARG A 83 -12.75 -17.66 5.34
C ARG A 83 -11.92 -18.52 6.28
N GLY A 84 -11.05 -17.90 7.05
CA GLY A 84 -10.28 -18.57 8.12
C GLY A 84 -9.32 -19.65 7.60
N ILE A 85 -8.63 -19.37 6.49
CA ILE A 85 -7.67 -20.30 5.89
C ILE A 85 -6.25 -19.73 5.87
N ASP A 86 -5.28 -20.63 5.90
CA ASP A 86 -3.87 -20.31 5.74
C ASP A 86 -3.37 -20.71 4.35
N LEU A 87 -3.14 -19.71 3.50
CA LEU A 87 -2.54 -19.84 2.17
C LEU A 87 -1.04 -19.48 2.18
N SER A 88 -0.35 -19.62 3.32
CA SER A 88 1.07 -19.30 3.39
C SER A 88 1.89 -20.13 2.41
N GLY A 89 2.76 -19.48 1.65
CA GLY A 89 3.58 -20.09 0.61
C GLY A 89 2.79 -20.54 -0.63
N ALA A 90 1.47 -20.35 -0.70
CA ALA A 90 0.67 -20.71 -1.85
C ALA A 90 1.12 -19.96 -3.12
N ASN A 91 0.87 -20.56 -4.27
CA ASN A 91 1.18 -19.96 -5.56
C ASN A 91 -0.12 -19.59 -6.28
N LEU A 92 -0.44 -18.30 -6.27
CA LEU A 92 -1.60 -17.68 -6.91
C LEU A 92 -1.21 -16.90 -8.17
N ALA A 93 0.04 -17.05 -8.65
CA ALA A 93 0.56 -16.22 -9.72
C ALA A 93 -0.30 -16.34 -10.98
N ARG A 94 -0.51 -15.20 -11.65
CA ARG A 94 -1.27 -15.07 -12.91
C ARG A 94 -2.77 -15.36 -12.83
N LEU A 95 -3.34 -15.48 -11.62
CA LEU A 95 -4.79 -15.62 -11.47
C LEU A 95 -5.52 -14.30 -11.72
N ASN A 96 -6.67 -14.38 -12.38
CA ASN A 96 -7.69 -13.36 -12.27
C ASN A 96 -8.63 -13.72 -11.12
N ILE A 97 -8.64 -12.90 -10.07
CA ILE A 97 -9.49 -13.12 -8.90
C ILE A 97 -10.63 -12.12 -9.00
N GLU A 98 -11.87 -12.61 -9.05
CA GLU A 98 -13.03 -11.77 -9.38
C GLU A 98 -14.19 -12.00 -8.43
N ASN A 99 -14.70 -10.91 -7.83
CA ASN A 99 -15.84 -10.91 -6.91
C ASN A 99 -15.72 -11.93 -5.75
N CYS A 100 -14.50 -12.24 -5.33
CA CYS A 100 -14.23 -13.12 -4.20
C CYS A 100 -14.16 -12.32 -2.90
N VAL A 101 -14.48 -12.97 -1.79
CA VAL A 101 -14.33 -12.45 -0.44
C VAL A 101 -13.32 -13.32 0.29
N PHE A 102 -12.28 -12.70 0.82
CA PHE A 102 -11.28 -13.31 1.69
C PHE A 102 -11.44 -12.70 3.08
N GLU A 103 -11.72 -13.51 4.09
CA GLU A 103 -11.84 -13.05 5.47
C GLU A 103 -10.89 -13.84 6.36
N ASN A 104 -10.07 -13.12 7.14
CA ASN A 104 -9.10 -13.73 8.06
C ASN A 104 -8.23 -14.79 7.35
N VAL A 105 -7.67 -14.41 6.19
CA VAL A 105 -6.82 -15.28 5.37
C VAL A 105 -5.36 -14.88 5.52
N ASN A 106 -4.50 -15.87 5.75
CA ASN A 106 -3.05 -15.66 5.78
C ASN A 106 -2.43 -15.95 4.41
N PHE A 107 -1.77 -14.96 3.83
CA PHE A 107 -1.03 -15.04 2.55
C PHE A 107 0.48 -14.91 2.78
N GLU A 108 1.00 -15.32 3.95
CA GLU A 108 2.41 -15.19 4.24
C GLU A 108 3.27 -15.88 3.16
N GLN A 109 4.22 -15.16 2.56
CA GLN A 109 5.11 -15.66 1.49
C GLN A 109 4.37 -16.21 0.25
N ALA A 110 3.08 -15.92 0.11
CA ALA A 110 2.30 -16.28 -1.06
C ALA A 110 2.81 -15.52 -2.30
N ASP A 111 2.74 -16.19 -3.45
CA ASP A 111 3.07 -15.60 -4.73
C ASP A 111 1.80 -15.12 -5.44
N LEU A 112 1.60 -13.81 -5.51
CA LEU A 112 0.50 -13.13 -6.22
C LEU A 112 1.05 -12.35 -7.43
N THR A 113 2.18 -12.79 -7.99
CA THR A 113 2.83 -12.12 -9.13
C THR A 113 1.94 -12.23 -10.38
N ASN A 114 1.74 -11.12 -11.10
CA ASN A 114 0.85 -10.98 -12.25
C ASN A 114 -0.64 -11.30 -11.97
N VAL A 115 -1.09 -11.22 -10.72
CA VAL A 115 -2.52 -11.38 -10.41
C VAL A 115 -3.31 -10.18 -10.93
N GLY A 116 -4.50 -10.44 -11.47
CA GLY A 116 -5.51 -9.42 -11.74
C GLY A 116 -6.60 -9.48 -10.67
N ASP A 117 -6.86 -8.36 -10.01
CA ASP A 117 -7.80 -8.26 -8.89
C ASP A 117 -9.01 -7.38 -9.27
N PHE A 118 -10.20 -7.99 -9.30
CA PHE A 118 -11.44 -7.39 -9.82
C PHE A 118 -12.60 -7.49 -8.82
N GLY A 119 -12.93 -6.39 -8.15
CA GLY A 119 -14.13 -6.28 -7.31
C GLY A 119 -14.13 -7.23 -6.11
N ASN A 120 -12.95 -7.58 -5.59
CA ASN A 120 -12.84 -8.46 -4.44
C ASN A 120 -13.04 -7.71 -3.12
N ALA A 121 -13.19 -8.45 -2.04
CA ALA A 121 -13.11 -7.94 -0.68
C ALA A 121 -12.09 -8.75 0.12
N PHE A 122 -11.12 -8.07 0.73
CA PHE A 122 -10.17 -8.65 1.67
C PHE A 122 -10.43 -8.03 3.04
N GLU A 123 -10.87 -8.85 3.99
CA GLU A 123 -11.23 -8.46 5.34
C GLU A 123 -10.24 -9.13 6.31
N ASP A 124 -9.51 -8.34 7.10
CA ASP A 124 -8.57 -8.81 8.13
C ASP A 124 -7.53 -9.83 7.61
N CYS A 125 -7.11 -9.67 6.35
CA CYS A 125 -6.13 -10.55 5.71
C CYS A 125 -4.68 -10.12 6.02
N ARG A 126 -3.74 -11.08 5.94
CA ARG A 126 -2.32 -10.85 6.23
C ARG A 126 -1.46 -11.19 5.00
N PHE A 127 -0.63 -10.25 4.56
CA PHE A 127 0.24 -10.38 3.38
C PHE A 127 1.73 -10.28 3.77
N LEU A 128 2.16 -11.03 4.79
CA LEU A 128 3.54 -10.99 5.27
C LEU A 128 4.50 -11.56 4.21
N ARG A 129 5.46 -10.77 3.72
CA ARG A 129 6.45 -11.17 2.71
C ARG A 129 5.84 -11.70 1.40
N ALA A 130 4.57 -11.39 1.14
CA ALA A 130 3.90 -11.76 -0.10
C ALA A 130 4.42 -10.94 -1.29
N SER A 131 4.16 -11.44 -2.51
CA SER A 131 4.62 -10.82 -3.77
C SER A 131 3.45 -10.41 -4.65
N PHE A 132 3.24 -9.12 -4.87
CA PHE A 132 2.31 -8.58 -5.88
C PHE A 132 3.03 -8.12 -7.15
N GLY A 133 4.21 -8.69 -7.45
CA GLY A 133 5.05 -8.25 -8.56
C GLY A 133 4.28 -8.25 -9.89
N ALA A 134 4.28 -7.13 -10.61
CA ALA A 134 3.53 -6.97 -11.87
C ALA A 134 2.02 -7.31 -11.79
N ALA A 135 1.43 -7.34 -10.60
CA ALA A 135 -0.01 -7.49 -10.43
C ALA A 135 -0.75 -6.20 -10.84
N VAL A 136 -2.04 -6.34 -11.14
CA VAL A 136 -2.96 -5.21 -11.38
C VAL A 136 -4.07 -5.25 -10.34
N LEU A 137 -4.10 -4.24 -9.48
CA LEU A 137 -4.96 -4.22 -8.29
C LEU A 137 -6.11 -3.22 -8.42
N GLY A 138 -7.27 -3.61 -7.88
CA GLY A 138 -8.41 -2.72 -7.72
C GLY A 138 -9.18 -2.40 -9.00
N TYR A 139 -9.25 -3.33 -9.96
CA TYR A 139 -10.34 -3.26 -10.94
C TYR A 139 -11.67 -3.37 -10.22
N SER A 140 -12.69 -2.71 -10.75
CA SER A 140 -14.05 -2.75 -10.20
C SER A 140 -14.15 -2.36 -8.70
N GLY A 141 -13.15 -1.67 -8.14
CA GLY A 141 -13.17 -1.18 -6.76
C GLY A 141 -12.96 -2.27 -5.70
N THR A 142 -11.92 -3.11 -5.84
CA THR A 142 -11.55 -4.04 -4.77
C THR A 142 -11.30 -3.32 -3.46
N ARG A 143 -11.81 -3.89 -2.37
CA ARG A 143 -11.67 -3.36 -1.01
C ARG A 143 -10.71 -4.19 -0.18
N TYR A 144 -9.87 -3.51 0.58
CA TYR A 144 -8.98 -4.06 1.58
C TYR A 144 -9.30 -3.37 2.90
N ASN A 145 -9.82 -4.12 3.85
CA ASN A 145 -10.29 -3.64 5.13
C ASN A 145 -9.54 -4.36 6.25
N GLY A 146 -8.94 -3.60 7.17
CA GLY A 146 -8.19 -4.17 8.30
C GLY A 146 -6.97 -5.01 7.91
N CYS A 147 -6.54 -4.96 6.64
CA CYS A 147 -5.49 -5.82 6.13
C CYS A 147 -4.11 -5.38 6.60
N LEU A 148 -3.23 -6.36 6.85
CA LEU A 148 -1.83 -6.15 7.18
C LEU A 148 -0.94 -6.54 5.99
N PHE A 149 -0.27 -5.56 5.41
CA PHE A 149 0.85 -5.73 4.50
C PHE A 149 2.14 -5.53 5.29
N ASP A 150 2.97 -6.57 5.41
CA ASP A 150 4.24 -6.52 6.14
C ASP A 150 5.34 -7.08 5.25
N ARG A 151 6.35 -6.27 4.91
CA ARG A 151 7.45 -6.62 4.00
C ARG A 151 6.95 -7.16 2.66
N THR A 152 5.76 -6.73 2.25
CA THR A 152 5.13 -7.08 0.99
C THR A 152 5.83 -6.36 -0.17
N ARG A 153 5.98 -7.06 -1.30
CA ARG A 153 6.64 -6.53 -2.50
C ARG A 153 5.62 -6.10 -3.54
N PHE A 154 5.66 -4.84 -3.94
CA PHE A 154 4.78 -4.23 -4.96
C PHE A 154 5.55 -3.85 -6.25
N ALA A 155 6.62 -4.58 -6.58
CA ALA A 155 7.48 -4.25 -7.71
C ALA A 155 6.70 -4.30 -9.04
N ARG A 156 6.63 -3.17 -9.74
CA ARG A 156 5.89 -3.01 -11.01
C ARG A 156 4.38 -3.28 -10.88
N THR A 157 3.82 -3.25 -9.67
CA THR A 157 2.38 -3.38 -9.48
C THR A 157 1.68 -2.15 -10.06
N LEU A 158 0.58 -2.37 -10.79
CA LEU A 158 -0.28 -1.31 -11.31
C LEU A 158 -1.53 -1.22 -10.45
N LEU A 159 -1.86 0.00 -10.03
CA LEU A 159 -3.02 0.24 -9.19
C LEU A 159 -4.06 0.99 -10.03
N VAL A 160 -5.30 0.53 -9.99
CA VAL A 160 -6.40 1.14 -10.74
C VAL A 160 -7.20 2.03 -9.78
N ARG A 161 -8.04 1.43 -8.94
CA ARG A 161 -8.78 2.13 -7.88
C ARG A 161 -9.07 1.28 -6.63
N PRO A 162 -8.09 0.56 -6.06
CA PRO A 162 -8.32 -0.18 -4.82
C PRO A 162 -8.66 0.77 -3.66
N GLU A 163 -9.53 0.31 -2.78
CA GLU A 163 -9.94 1.04 -1.58
C GLU A 163 -9.34 0.39 -0.34
N PHE A 164 -8.58 1.15 0.44
CA PHE A 164 -7.94 0.70 1.67
C PHE A 164 -8.58 1.38 2.88
N SER A 165 -9.09 0.60 3.83
CA SER A 165 -9.61 1.08 5.10
C SER A 165 -8.96 0.35 6.27
N GLY A 166 -8.46 1.07 7.27
CA GLY A 166 -7.85 0.48 8.46
C GLY A 166 -6.60 -0.38 8.18
N CYS A 167 -6.00 -0.25 6.98
CA CYS A 167 -4.90 -1.11 6.55
C CYS A 167 -3.55 -0.63 7.08
N ARG A 168 -2.61 -1.56 7.23
CA ARG A 168 -1.24 -1.26 7.68
C ARG A 168 -0.23 -1.75 6.65
N PHE A 169 0.66 -0.87 6.22
CA PHE A 169 1.79 -1.15 5.34
C PHE A 169 3.07 -1.00 6.13
N LEU A 170 3.70 -2.11 6.54
CA LEU A 170 4.88 -2.14 7.40
C LEU A 170 6.09 -2.63 6.61
N ASP A 171 7.13 -1.82 6.49
CA ASP A 171 8.39 -2.17 5.81
C ASP A 171 8.16 -2.72 4.37
N CYS A 172 7.08 -2.28 3.71
CA CYS A 172 6.77 -2.69 2.34
C CYS A 172 7.76 -2.08 1.36
N HIS A 173 8.03 -2.77 0.25
CA HIS A 173 8.86 -2.23 -0.82
C HIS A 173 8.03 -1.27 -1.69
N LEU A 174 7.81 -0.07 -1.18
CA LEU A 174 7.07 1.01 -1.85
C LEU A 174 8.06 1.98 -2.50
N LYS A 175 8.51 1.61 -3.71
CA LYS A 175 9.39 2.44 -4.53
C LYS A 175 8.86 2.60 -5.95
N ASN A 176 8.82 3.82 -6.48
CA ASN A 176 8.31 4.14 -7.82
C ASN A 176 6.87 3.64 -8.02
N ILE A 177 5.97 4.00 -7.10
CA ILE A 177 4.58 3.56 -7.12
C ILE A 177 3.65 4.75 -7.29
N ASP A 178 2.79 4.68 -8.31
CA ASP A 178 1.63 5.54 -8.46
C ASP A 178 0.40 4.81 -7.92
N PHE A 179 -0.22 5.35 -6.87
CA PHE A 179 -1.45 4.81 -6.31
C PHE A 179 -2.68 5.10 -7.18
N ASN A 180 -2.56 5.91 -8.23
CA ASN A 180 -3.63 6.20 -9.19
C ASN A 180 -4.96 6.55 -8.49
N GLY A 181 -6.10 5.97 -8.90
CA GLY A 181 -7.41 6.19 -8.29
C GLY A 181 -7.64 5.48 -6.95
N SER A 182 -6.60 5.10 -6.20
CA SER A 182 -6.74 4.44 -4.90
C SER A 182 -7.21 5.41 -3.81
N SER A 183 -7.88 4.89 -2.78
CA SER A 183 -8.27 5.66 -1.59
C SER A 183 -7.76 5.03 -0.30
N PHE A 184 -7.44 5.88 0.69
CA PHE A 184 -6.94 5.46 2.00
C PHE A 184 -7.72 6.14 3.11
N ASP A 185 -8.24 5.32 4.02
CA ASP A 185 -8.96 5.77 5.21
C ASP A 185 -8.44 5.00 6.44
N HIS A 186 -8.04 5.72 7.49
CA HIS A 186 -7.48 5.19 8.72
C HIS A 186 -6.31 4.20 8.51
N CYS A 187 -5.53 4.40 7.44
CA CYS A 187 -4.41 3.53 7.10
C CYS A 187 -3.11 4.00 7.76
N ALA A 188 -2.14 3.10 7.94
CA ALA A 188 -0.81 3.44 8.45
C ALA A 188 0.29 2.93 7.52
N PHE A 189 1.26 3.80 7.22
CA PHE A 189 2.48 3.48 6.51
C PHE A 189 3.65 3.56 7.49
N ALA A 190 4.50 2.54 7.49
CA ALA A 190 5.72 2.48 8.27
C ALA A 190 6.87 1.94 7.41
N GLY A 191 8.08 2.45 7.66
CA GLY A 191 9.26 2.18 6.83
C GLY A 191 9.43 3.22 5.72
N ARG A 192 10.21 2.88 4.69
CA ARG A 192 10.59 3.81 3.63
C ARG A 192 9.57 3.83 2.49
N LEU A 193 9.11 5.03 2.12
CA LEU A 193 8.39 5.31 0.88
C LEU A 193 9.29 6.20 0.01
N ASP A 194 9.55 5.77 -1.23
CA ASP A 194 10.52 6.39 -2.13
C ASP A 194 9.89 6.58 -3.52
N ASP A 195 9.75 7.81 -4.02
CA ASP A 195 9.10 8.07 -5.31
C ASP A 195 7.66 7.50 -5.37
N VAL A 196 6.85 7.90 -4.39
CA VAL A 196 5.47 7.41 -4.22
C VAL A 196 4.48 8.54 -4.46
N TRP A 197 3.44 8.27 -5.25
CA TRP A 197 2.43 9.25 -5.62
C TRP A 197 1.05 8.85 -5.11
N PHE A 198 0.46 9.68 -4.24
CA PHE A 198 -0.93 9.61 -3.83
C PHE A 198 -1.79 10.61 -4.61
N ARG A 199 -2.91 10.15 -5.18
CA ARG A 199 -3.86 11.03 -5.89
C ARG A 199 -5.19 11.08 -5.15
N GLY A 200 -5.94 12.16 -5.32
CA GLY A 200 -7.32 12.31 -4.83
C GLY A 200 -8.36 11.49 -5.62
N GLY A 201 -7.98 11.00 -6.80
CA GLY A 201 -8.79 10.21 -7.72
C GLY A 201 -8.09 10.09 -9.08
N PHE A 202 -8.81 9.65 -10.11
CA PHE A 202 -8.25 9.60 -11.47
C PHE A 202 -7.90 11.00 -12.00
N PRO A 203 -6.71 11.17 -12.62
CA PRO A 203 -6.32 12.46 -13.19
C PRO A 203 -7.09 12.81 -14.46
N LEU A 204 -7.49 11.80 -15.24
CA LEU A 204 -8.15 11.95 -16.53
C LEU A 204 -9.57 11.39 -16.51
N PRO A 205 -10.56 12.08 -17.12
CA PRO A 205 -11.94 11.57 -17.22
C PRO A 205 -12.05 10.22 -17.92
N VAL A 206 -11.19 9.96 -18.92
CA VAL A 206 -11.17 8.68 -19.66
C VAL A 206 -10.91 7.47 -18.77
N ASP A 207 -10.16 7.63 -17.68
CA ASP A 207 -9.93 6.54 -16.73
C ASP A 207 -11.18 6.25 -15.91
N THR A 208 -11.97 7.28 -15.60
CA THR A 208 -13.28 7.11 -14.94
C THR A 208 -14.27 6.40 -15.86
N GLU A 209 -14.30 6.74 -17.15
CA GLU A 209 -15.13 6.05 -18.15
C GLU A 209 -14.71 4.57 -18.30
N LYS A 210 -13.41 4.31 -18.31
CA LYS A 210 -12.86 2.97 -18.52
C LYS A 210 -12.97 2.06 -17.29
N TYR A 211 -12.72 2.59 -16.10
CA TYR A 211 -12.58 1.79 -14.88
C TYR A 211 -13.71 2.01 -13.86
N GLY A 212 -14.62 2.95 -14.12
CA GLY A 212 -15.63 3.43 -13.18
C GLY A 212 -15.08 4.52 -12.26
N ALA A 213 -15.97 5.18 -11.51
CA ALA A 213 -15.58 6.23 -10.57
C ALA A 213 -14.64 5.70 -9.47
N ALA A 214 -13.52 6.38 -9.26
CA ALA A 214 -12.68 6.19 -8.09
C ALA A 214 -13.37 6.78 -6.86
N ARG A 215 -13.26 6.08 -5.72
CA ARG A 215 -13.62 6.67 -4.43
C ARG A 215 -12.65 7.83 -4.15
N PRO A 216 -13.15 9.02 -3.74
CA PRO A 216 -12.26 10.12 -3.39
C PRO A 216 -11.27 9.73 -2.30
N ASN A 217 -9.99 10.04 -2.52
CA ASN A 217 -8.95 9.79 -1.52
C ASN A 217 -8.84 10.98 -0.56
N THR A 218 -9.55 10.89 0.56
CA THR A 218 -9.58 11.91 1.61
C THR A 218 -8.44 11.76 2.62
N MET A 219 -7.57 10.75 2.47
CA MET A 219 -6.46 10.38 3.37
C MET A 219 -6.82 10.48 4.86
N THR A 220 -8.08 10.20 5.18
CA THR A 220 -8.63 10.53 6.49
C THR A 220 -7.95 9.66 7.54
N GLY A 221 -7.33 10.29 8.54
CA GLY A 221 -6.62 9.55 9.59
C GLY A 221 -5.44 8.71 9.09
N VAL A 222 -4.90 8.98 7.89
CA VAL A 222 -3.72 8.27 7.38
C VAL A 222 -2.49 8.65 8.20
N SER A 223 -1.76 7.66 8.68
CA SER A 223 -0.57 7.85 9.51
C SER A 223 0.71 7.54 8.77
N PHE A 224 1.64 8.50 8.77
CA PHE A 224 3.03 8.34 8.36
C PHE A 224 3.99 8.38 9.56
N CYS A 225 3.48 8.21 10.79
CA CYS A 225 4.22 8.41 12.05
C CYS A 225 5.57 7.66 12.09
N ASP A 226 5.60 6.42 11.62
CA ASP A 226 6.81 5.58 11.58
C ASP A 226 7.35 5.41 10.14
N ALA A 227 7.04 6.36 9.25
CA ALA A 227 7.51 6.36 7.87
C ALA A 227 8.62 7.38 7.61
N SER A 228 9.50 7.06 6.67
CA SER A 228 10.41 8.01 6.03
C SER A 228 9.94 8.22 4.60
N LEU A 229 9.75 9.47 4.18
CA LEU A 229 9.19 9.83 2.89
C LEU A 229 10.24 10.58 2.06
N SER A 230 10.54 10.07 0.87
CA SER A 230 11.36 10.73 -0.16
C SER A 230 10.65 10.67 -1.50
N GLY A 231 10.73 11.72 -2.31
CA GLY A 231 10.06 11.80 -3.60
C GLY A 231 8.54 11.64 -3.52
N ILE A 232 7.92 12.10 -2.42
CA ILE A 232 6.48 11.93 -2.21
C ILE A 232 5.69 12.98 -2.98
N THR A 233 4.69 12.55 -3.76
CA THR A 233 3.82 13.45 -4.52
C THR A 233 2.36 13.30 -4.12
N PHE A 234 1.66 14.43 -3.99
CA PHE A 234 0.22 14.49 -3.79
C PHE A 234 -0.45 15.31 -4.90
N SER A 235 -1.56 14.82 -5.46
CA SER A 235 -2.30 15.53 -6.51
C SER A 235 -3.80 15.23 -6.49
N ASP A 236 -4.53 15.90 -7.39
CA ASP A 236 -5.91 15.57 -7.75
C ASP A 236 -6.92 15.66 -6.60
N ARG A 237 -6.73 16.61 -5.68
CA ARG A 237 -7.58 16.89 -4.49
C ARG A 237 -7.44 15.85 -3.37
N CYS A 238 -6.22 15.34 -3.18
CA CYS A 238 -5.90 14.51 -2.02
C CYS A 238 -5.93 15.38 -0.75
N ASP A 239 -6.82 15.09 0.20
CA ASP A 239 -6.98 15.91 1.42
C ASP A 239 -6.00 15.47 2.51
N LEU A 240 -5.01 16.31 2.84
CA LEU A 240 -3.98 15.97 3.83
C LEU A 240 -4.25 16.57 5.22
N SER A 241 -5.40 17.21 5.43
CA SER A 241 -5.68 17.96 6.67
C SER A 241 -5.57 17.12 7.95
N THR A 242 -5.88 15.82 7.86
CA THR A 242 -5.97 14.90 9.01
C THR A 242 -4.80 13.92 9.12
N ILE A 243 -3.81 13.98 8.22
CA ILE A 243 -2.71 12.99 8.25
C ILE A 243 -1.89 13.11 9.54
N VAL A 244 -1.31 12.01 9.99
CA VAL A 244 -0.27 12.04 11.02
C VAL A 244 1.08 12.13 10.32
N LEU A 245 1.82 13.19 10.60
CA LEU A 245 3.16 13.42 10.04
C LEU A 245 4.17 12.39 10.56
N PRO A 246 5.26 12.15 9.83
CA PRO A 246 6.42 11.43 10.37
C PRO A 246 6.86 11.97 11.73
N ARG A 247 7.23 11.06 12.64
CA ARG A 247 7.78 11.43 13.95
C ARG A 247 9.22 11.93 13.83
N GLU A 248 9.98 11.37 12.90
CA GLU A 248 11.39 11.67 12.67
C GLU A 248 11.57 12.35 11.32
N GLY A 249 12.58 13.23 11.21
CA GLY A 249 12.85 14.04 10.02
C GLY A 249 12.15 15.40 10.01
N HIS A 250 12.48 16.24 9.03
CA HIS A 250 11.96 17.60 8.95
C HIS A 250 10.86 17.71 7.89
N TYR A 251 9.63 17.34 8.25
CA TYR A 251 8.48 17.54 7.36
C TYR A 251 7.61 18.72 7.76
N ARG A 252 7.13 19.44 6.75
CA ARG A 252 6.21 20.58 6.89
C ARG A 252 4.98 20.36 6.04
N LEU A 253 3.80 20.47 6.65
CA LEU A 253 2.51 20.43 5.96
C LEU A 253 2.01 21.84 5.74
N TYR A 254 1.60 22.12 4.51
CA TYR A 254 1.10 23.41 4.08
C TYR A 254 -0.32 23.28 3.50
N SER A 255 -1.23 24.15 3.91
CA SER A 255 -2.50 24.46 3.22
C SER A 255 -2.29 25.61 2.21
N GLY A 256 -3.29 25.88 1.37
CA GLY A 256 -3.22 26.96 0.38
C GLY A 256 -2.04 26.84 -0.58
N TRP A 257 -1.66 25.62 -0.95
CA TRP A 257 -0.38 25.33 -1.60
C TRP A 257 -0.09 26.21 -2.81
N LYS A 258 -1.07 26.37 -3.71
CA LYS A 258 -0.96 27.26 -4.86
C LYS A 258 -0.62 28.71 -4.47
N LYS A 259 -1.32 29.27 -3.49
CA LYS A 259 -1.10 30.67 -3.05
C LYS A 259 0.30 30.84 -2.45
N ARG A 260 0.84 29.81 -1.80
CA ARG A 260 2.20 29.84 -1.25
C ARG A 260 3.24 29.84 -2.36
N LEU A 261 3.05 29.03 -3.40
CA LEU A 261 3.92 29.06 -4.59
C LEU A 261 3.85 30.41 -5.31
N GLU A 262 2.65 30.95 -5.54
CA GLU A 262 2.46 32.30 -6.14
C GLU A 262 3.07 33.41 -5.26
N GLY A 263 3.07 33.23 -3.93
CA GLY A 263 3.75 34.12 -3.00
C GLY A 263 5.27 34.01 -3.12
N LEU A 264 5.79 32.78 -3.20
CA LEU A 264 7.21 32.50 -3.38
C LEU A 264 7.73 33.09 -4.69
N GLU A 265 6.97 32.99 -5.80
CA GLU A 265 7.32 33.63 -7.09
C GLU A 265 7.64 35.12 -6.94
N LYS A 266 6.85 35.84 -6.14
CA LYS A 266 7.08 37.27 -5.87
C LYS A 266 8.30 37.49 -4.98
N VAL A 267 8.53 36.61 -4.00
CA VAL A 267 9.68 36.70 -3.08
C VAL A 267 11.00 36.52 -3.83
N ILE A 268 11.05 35.60 -4.80
CA ILE A 268 12.28 35.24 -5.51
C ILE A 268 12.68 36.26 -6.60
N GLU A 269 11.78 37.16 -7.02
CA GLU A 269 12.09 38.26 -7.94
C GLU A 269 13.23 39.17 -7.40
N ALA A 270 13.32 39.30 -6.09
CA ALA A 270 14.36 40.09 -5.42
C ALA A 270 15.66 39.31 -5.17
N TRP A 271 15.73 38.02 -5.52
CA TRP A 271 16.91 37.19 -5.28
C TRP A 271 17.96 37.35 -6.39
N PRO A 272 19.24 37.07 -6.11
CA PRO A 272 20.27 37.01 -7.14
C PRO A 272 19.89 36.01 -8.26
N ASP A 273 20.18 36.34 -9.51
CA ASP A 273 19.78 35.56 -10.70
C ASP A 273 20.05 34.05 -10.59
N SER A 274 21.22 33.67 -10.05
CA SER A 274 21.61 32.27 -9.89
C SER A 274 20.75 31.51 -8.87
N GLU A 275 20.31 32.17 -7.81
CA GLU A 275 19.45 31.57 -6.79
C GLU A 275 18.00 31.57 -7.25
N ARG A 276 17.57 32.66 -7.90
CA ARG A 276 16.24 32.79 -8.48
C ARG A 276 15.95 31.67 -9.47
N ARG A 277 16.87 31.37 -10.40
CA ARG A 277 16.67 30.27 -11.38
C ARG A 277 16.45 28.91 -10.74
N GLU A 278 17.14 28.61 -9.64
CA GLU A 278 16.97 27.35 -8.91
C GLU A 278 15.59 27.31 -8.22
N ALA A 279 15.16 28.43 -7.63
CA ALA A 279 13.85 28.54 -7.03
C ALA A 279 12.71 28.54 -8.07
N ASP A 280 12.93 29.12 -9.27
CA ASP A 280 11.99 29.05 -10.39
C ASP A 280 11.75 27.59 -10.81
N ILE A 281 12.79 26.74 -10.79
CA ILE A 281 12.65 25.29 -11.06
C ILE A 281 11.78 24.62 -9.99
N PHE A 282 12.00 24.94 -8.71
CA PHE A 282 11.16 24.45 -7.61
C PHE A 282 9.69 24.86 -7.82
N VAL A 283 9.43 26.15 -8.02
CA VAL A 283 8.06 26.64 -8.23
C VAL A 283 7.42 25.94 -9.42
N ALA A 284 8.10 25.90 -10.56
CA ALA A 284 7.57 25.30 -11.79
C ALA A 284 7.22 23.82 -11.59
N ALA A 285 8.08 23.05 -10.93
CA ALA A 285 7.84 21.63 -10.66
C ALA A 285 6.61 21.41 -9.77
N TYR A 286 6.47 22.19 -8.70
CA TYR A 286 5.38 22.02 -7.73
C TYR A 286 4.07 22.70 -8.15
N MET A 287 4.11 23.66 -9.09
CA MET A 287 2.93 24.36 -9.61
C MET A 287 2.04 23.44 -10.47
N VAL A 288 2.61 22.39 -11.09
CA VAL A 288 1.92 21.46 -12.01
C VAL A 288 0.61 20.92 -11.42
N HIS A 289 0.60 20.56 -10.13
CA HIS A 289 -0.58 19.99 -9.47
C HIS A 289 -1.30 20.98 -8.54
N ALA A 290 -0.70 22.13 -8.25
CA ALA A 290 -1.17 23.06 -7.23
C ALA A 290 -2.58 23.59 -7.48
N ALA A 291 -2.99 23.73 -8.75
CA ALA A 291 -4.33 24.22 -9.10
C ALA A 291 -5.48 23.34 -8.57
N LYS A 292 -5.23 22.05 -8.34
CA LYS A 292 -6.21 21.09 -7.81
C LYS A 292 -5.80 20.49 -6.47
N GLN A 293 -4.72 20.97 -5.87
CA GLN A 293 -4.13 20.37 -4.68
C GLN A 293 -3.97 21.44 -3.61
N GLU A 294 -4.87 21.44 -2.64
CA GLU A 294 -4.91 22.44 -1.56
C GLU A 294 -3.79 22.25 -0.54
N TRP A 295 -3.51 20.99 -0.18
CA TRP A 295 -2.52 20.63 0.83
C TRP A 295 -1.27 20.04 0.20
N TYR A 296 -0.10 20.32 0.78
CA TYR A 296 1.14 19.69 0.35
C TYR A 296 2.06 19.40 1.53
N LEU A 297 2.58 18.17 1.58
CA LEU A 297 3.57 17.73 2.55
C LEU A 297 4.96 17.82 1.93
N VAL A 298 5.84 18.59 2.55
CA VAL A 298 7.21 18.82 2.11
C VAL A 298 8.18 18.09 3.02
N ASN A 299 9.11 17.35 2.44
CA ASN A 299 10.35 16.95 3.12
C ASN A 299 11.37 18.08 2.98
N CYS A 300 11.67 18.78 4.08
CA CYS A 300 12.60 19.91 4.06
C CYS A 300 14.04 19.48 3.81
N ASP A 301 14.44 18.30 4.29
CA ASP A 301 15.81 17.80 4.11
C ASP A 301 16.09 17.52 2.62
N GLU A 302 15.09 16.97 1.93
CA GLU A 302 15.12 16.72 0.49
C GLU A 302 15.24 18.02 -0.32
N ILE A 303 14.40 19.03 -0.04
CA ILE A 303 14.52 20.34 -0.72
C ILE A 303 15.89 20.98 -0.47
N ILE A 304 16.42 20.92 0.76
CA ILE A 304 17.74 21.48 1.07
C ILE A 304 18.82 20.76 0.26
N GLN A 305 18.73 19.44 0.14
CA GLN A 305 19.68 18.64 -0.63
C GLN A 305 19.60 18.91 -2.13
N GLU A 306 18.39 19.00 -2.70
CA GLU A 306 18.17 19.20 -4.14
C GLU A 306 18.51 20.61 -4.61
N TYR A 307 18.15 21.63 -3.83
CA TYR A 307 18.26 23.04 -4.21
C TYR A 307 19.45 23.73 -3.52
N ARG A 308 20.66 23.21 -3.77
CA ARG A 308 21.95 23.83 -3.38
C ARG A 308 22.07 24.27 -1.91
N GLY A 309 21.45 23.58 -0.95
CA GLY A 309 21.57 23.83 0.48
C GLY A 309 20.94 25.15 0.94
N SER A 310 21.64 26.28 0.74
CA SER A 310 21.19 27.60 1.17
C SER A 310 19.95 28.08 0.42
N VAL A 311 19.87 27.83 -0.89
CA VAL A 311 18.69 28.19 -1.70
C VAL A 311 17.48 27.37 -1.25
N GLY A 312 17.63 26.08 -1.01
CA GLY A 312 16.57 25.21 -0.48
C GLY A 312 16.03 25.71 0.87
N ARG A 313 16.90 26.17 1.79
CA ARG A 313 16.45 26.82 3.05
C ARG A 313 15.64 28.09 2.77
N LYS A 314 16.13 28.97 1.88
CA LYS A 314 15.40 30.19 1.50
C LYS A 314 14.05 29.90 0.85
N ILE A 315 13.95 28.85 0.04
CA ILE A 315 12.70 28.38 -0.58
C ILE A 315 11.71 27.99 0.53
N ILE A 316 12.16 27.16 1.47
CA ILE A 316 11.34 26.70 2.61
C ILE A 316 10.85 27.89 3.45
N ASP A 317 11.70 28.89 3.69
CA ASP A 317 11.33 30.10 4.44
C ASP A 317 10.35 30.97 3.63
N GLY A 318 10.54 31.08 2.31
CA GLY A 318 9.66 31.83 1.41
C GLY A 318 8.25 31.24 1.24
N LEU A 319 8.06 29.95 1.53
CA LEU A 319 6.73 29.32 1.61
C LEU A 319 5.91 29.77 2.83
N GLY A 320 6.55 30.47 3.78
CA GLY A 320 5.93 30.98 5.00
C GLY A 320 5.75 29.93 6.09
N ALA A 321 5.01 30.28 7.14
CA ALA A 321 4.77 29.38 8.26
C ALA A 321 3.95 28.15 7.84
N PRO A 322 4.38 26.93 8.18
CA PRO A 322 3.62 25.72 7.92
C PRO A 322 2.42 25.60 8.87
N ASP A 323 1.40 24.87 8.44
CA ASP A 323 0.23 24.56 9.25
C ASP A 323 0.58 23.56 10.35
N ARG A 324 1.41 22.56 10.00
CA ARG A 324 1.93 21.55 10.94
C ARG A 324 3.36 21.17 10.58
N VAL A 325 4.14 20.80 11.59
CA VAL A 325 5.50 20.28 11.44
C VAL A 325 5.64 18.94 12.12
N SER A 326 6.59 18.13 11.65
CA SER A 326 6.97 16.92 12.37
C SER A 326 7.48 17.28 13.77
N PRO A 327 7.16 16.48 14.81
CA PRO A 327 7.70 16.68 16.14
C PRO A 327 9.23 16.70 16.08
N GLN A 328 9.85 17.72 16.69
CA GLN A 328 11.28 17.70 16.90
C GLN A 328 11.54 16.73 18.06
N VAL A 329 12.17 15.60 17.78
CA VAL A 329 12.64 14.69 18.83
C VAL A 329 13.90 15.33 19.42
N ASN A 330 13.81 15.81 20.66
CA ASN A 330 14.97 16.31 21.42
C ASN A 330 15.94 15.19 21.76
#